data_AF-A0A9X4XJH4-F1
#
_entry.id   AF-A0A9X4XJH4-F1
#
_cell.length_a   1.000
_cell.length_b   1.000
_cell.length_c   1.000
_cell.angle_alpha   90.00
_cell.angle_beta   90.00
_cell.angle_gamma   90.00
#
_symmetry.space_group_name_H-M   'P 1'
#
loop_
_entity.id
_entity.type
_entity.pdbx_description
1 polymer ?
#
loop_
_entity_poly.entity_id
_entity_poly.type
_entity_poly.pdbx_seq_one_letter_code
_entity_poly.pdbx_strand_id
1 'polypeptide(L)'
;MSRIKIDHQIPAATQARLLLVVFGARAYGVARRMQRRNFRRPERARYWAEVARAIRKARAGDSVRSTAITGHVWRAPAPAGAGDRAGL
;
A
#
# COMPACT_ATOMS: atom_id res chain seq x y z
N MET A 1 30.45 0.22 0.19
CA MET A 1 29.05 0.04 -0.26
C MET A 1 28.51 -1.29 0.30
N SER A 2 27.75 -1.25 1.39
CA SER A 2 27.23 -2.48 2.04
C SER A 2 26.19 -3.16 1.16
N ARG A 3 26.54 -4.37 0.69
CA ARG A 3 25.66 -5.27 -0.06
C ARG A 3 24.52 -5.68 0.88
N ILE A 4 23.33 -5.08 0.70
CA ILE A 4 22.12 -5.43 1.47
C ILE A 4 21.87 -6.93 1.25
N LYS A 5 22.28 -7.76 2.22
CA LYS A 5 21.89 -9.17 2.29
C LYS A 5 20.43 -9.16 2.69
N ILE A 6 19.56 -9.35 1.69
CA ILE A 6 18.15 -9.65 1.94
C ILE A 6 18.12 -11.10 2.43
N ASP A 7 18.55 -11.30 3.67
CA ASP A 7 18.35 -12.54 4.37
C ASP A 7 16.86 -12.64 4.70
N HIS A 8 16.31 -13.81 4.44
CA HIS A 8 14.93 -14.22 4.72
C HIS A 8 14.68 -14.31 6.24
N GLN A 9 15.71 -13.94 7.02
CA GLN A 9 15.70 -13.69 8.45
C GLN A 9 14.94 -12.40 8.81
N ILE A 10 14.82 -11.45 7.89
CA ILE A 10 14.06 -10.22 8.15
C ILE A 10 12.58 -10.49 7.92
N PRO A 11 11.68 -10.14 8.85
CA PRO A 11 10.24 -10.34 8.69
C PRO A 11 9.72 -9.77 7.36
N ALA A 12 8.84 -10.52 6.69
CA ALA A 12 8.34 -10.16 5.37
C ALA A 12 7.66 -8.78 5.33
N ALA A 13 7.00 -8.37 6.43
CA ALA A 13 6.41 -7.04 6.57
C ALA A 13 7.47 -5.92 6.57
N THR A 14 8.59 -6.12 7.27
CA THR A 14 9.71 -5.17 7.29
C THR A 14 10.35 -5.07 5.91
N GLN A 15 10.59 -6.21 5.26
CA GLN A 15 11.13 -6.23 3.89
C GLN A 15 10.18 -5.55 2.89
N ALA A 16 8.87 -5.75 3.03
CA ALA A 16 7.85 -5.08 2.22
C ALA A 16 7.89 -3.56 2.40
N ARG A 17 8.03 -3.06 3.64
CA ARG A 17 8.18 -1.63 3.92
C ARG A 17 9.44 -1.06 3.28
N LEU A 18 10.59 -1.75 3.41
CA LEU A 18 11.83 -1.34 2.75
C LEU A 18 11.68 -1.27 1.23
N LEU A 19 11.05 -2.27 0.61
CA LEU A 19 10.81 -2.25 -0.83
C LEU A 19 9.86 -1.13 -1.26
N LEU A 20 8.82 -0.85 -0.46
CA LEU A 20 7.91 0.27 -0.72
C LEU A 20 8.63 1.62 -0.63
N VAL A 21 9.51 1.81 0.35
CA VAL A 21 10.30 3.04 0.50
C VAL A 21 11.27 3.22 -0.68
N VAL A 22 11.99 2.16 -1.06
CA VAL A 22 13.04 2.25 -2.09
C VAL A 22 12.50 2.25 -3.51
N PHE A 23 11.45 1.45 -3.79
CA PHE A 23 10.95 1.21 -5.15
C PHE A 23 9.52 1.70 -5.38
N GLY A 24 8.82 2.18 -4.35
CA GLY A 24 7.47 2.74 -4.45
C GLY A 24 6.47 1.84 -5.17
N ALA A 25 5.88 2.36 -6.25
CA ALA A 25 4.91 1.66 -7.09
C ALA A 25 5.46 0.35 -7.71
N ARG A 26 6.78 0.22 -7.88
CA ARG A 26 7.42 -0.98 -8.48
C ARG A 26 7.68 -2.10 -7.47
N ALA A 27 7.55 -1.84 -6.17
CA ALA A 27 7.90 -2.79 -5.10
C ALA A 27 7.26 -4.18 -5.26
N TYR A 28 5.97 -4.23 -5.59
CA TYR A 28 5.25 -5.49 -5.81
C TYR A 28 5.85 -6.32 -6.96
N GLY A 29 6.17 -5.67 -8.08
CA GLY A 29 6.79 -6.33 -9.24
C GLY A 29 8.18 -6.86 -8.93
N VAL A 30 8.97 -6.11 -8.14
CA VAL A 30 10.30 -6.54 -7.66
C VAL A 30 10.18 -7.80 -6.79
N ALA A 31 9.25 -7.83 -5.82
CA ALA A 31 9.02 -9.02 -4.99
C ALA A 31 8.62 -10.25 -5.82
N ARG A 32 7.73 -10.08 -6.81
CA ARG A 32 7.32 -11.17 -7.73
C ARG A 32 8.47 -11.64 -8.63
N ARG A 33 9.34 -10.73 -9.09
CA ARG A 33 10.54 -11.10 -9.85
C ARG A 33 11.50 -11.92 -9.00
N MET A 34 11.71 -11.51 -7.74
CA MET A 34 12.55 -12.27 -6.80
C MET A 34 11.96 -13.64 -6.46
N GLN A 35 10.64 -13.74 -6.32
CA GLN A 35 9.96 -15.04 -6.17
C GLN A 35 10.26 -15.97 -7.36
N ARG A 36 10.09 -15.49 -8.60
CA ARG A 36 10.37 -16.27 -9.82
C ARG A 36 11.83 -16.68 -9.92
N ARG A 37 12.76 -15.77 -9.59
CA ARG A 37 14.20 -16.04 -9.60
C ARG A 37 14.59 -17.15 -8.61
N ASN A 38 13.87 -17.27 -7.51
CA ASN A 38 14.12 -18.28 -6.48
C ASN A 38 13.22 -19.51 -6.61
N PHE A 39 12.60 -19.79 -7.77
CA PHE A 39 11.66 -20.91 -7.90
C PHE A 39 12.25 -22.28 -7.52
N ARG A 40 13.55 -22.49 -7.75
CA ARG A 40 14.29 -23.72 -7.37
C ARG A 40 14.59 -23.82 -5.87
N ARG A 41 14.27 -22.78 -5.08
CA ARG A 41 14.49 -22.69 -3.63
C ARG A 41 13.14 -22.39 -2.96
N PRO A 42 12.34 -23.41 -2.62
CA PRO A 42 10.94 -23.25 -2.24
C PRO A 42 10.73 -22.32 -1.04
N GLU A 43 11.60 -22.38 -0.04
CA GLU A 43 11.56 -21.49 1.14
C GLU A 43 11.70 -20.02 0.76
N ARG A 44 12.68 -19.70 -0.08
CA ARG A 44 12.90 -18.33 -0.58
C ARG A 44 11.76 -17.87 -1.48
N ALA A 45 11.23 -18.75 -2.32
CA ALA A 45 10.07 -18.44 -3.15
C ALA A 45 8.84 -18.11 -2.29
N ARG A 46 8.59 -18.89 -1.23
CA ARG A 46 7.52 -18.64 -0.25
C ARG A 46 7.73 -17.31 0.48
N TYR A 47 8.94 -17.03 0.94
CA TYR A 47 9.29 -15.75 1.57
C TYR A 47 8.94 -14.55 0.66
N TRP A 48 9.37 -14.59 -0.61
CA TRP A 48 9.08 -13.52 -1.56
C TRP A 48 7.60 -13.41 -1.94
N ALA A 49 6.86 -14.53 -1.89
CA ALA A 49 5.40 -14.53 -2.03
C ALA A 49 4.73 -13.76 -0.87
N GLU A 50 5.18 -14.01 0.37
CA GLU A 50 4.68 -13.31 1.56
C GLU A 50 5.01 -11.82 1.54
N VAL A 51 6.22 -11.45 1.11
CA VAL A 51 6.58 -10.04 0.89
C VAL A 51 5.64 -9.38 -0.13
N ALA A 52 5.34 -10.05 -1.24
CA ALA A 52 4.42 -9.53 -2.25
C ALA A 52 2.98 -9.38 -1.71
N ARG A 53 2.51 -10.31 -0.86
CA ARG A 53 1.23 -10.21 -0.16
C ARG A 53 1.20 -9.01 0.80
N ALA A 54 2.26 -8.82 1.60
CA ALA A 54 2.38 -7.70 2.52
C ALA A 54 2.34 -6.34 1.80
N ILE A 55 3.04 -6.22 0.66
CA ILE A 55 2.99 -5.01 -0.19
C ILE A 55 1.57 -4.74 -0.69
N ARG A 56 0.86 -5.76 -1.16
CA ARG A 56 -0.53 -5.61 -1.63
C ARG A 56 -1.45 -5.17 -0.50
N LYS A 57 -1.31 -5.76 0.69
CA LYS A 57 -2.10 -5.40 1.87
C LYS A 57 -1.84 -3.95 2.31
N ALA A 58 -0.59 -3.52 2.32
CA ALA A 58 -0.23 -2.12 2.64
C ALA A 58 -0.92 -1.13 1.68
N ARG A 59 -0.88 -1.40 0.37
CA ARG A 59 -1.56 -0.57 -0.63
C ARG A 59 -3.07 -0.56 -0.46
N ALA A 60 -3.69 -1.71 -0.17
CA ALA A 60 -5.13 -1.77 0.07
C ALA A 60 -5.52 -0.96 1.32
N GLY A 61 -4.70 -1.00 2.38
CA GLY A 61 -4.89 -0.16 3.57
C GLY A 61 -4.77 1.34 3.26
N ASP A 62 -3.79 1.74 2.46
CA ASP A 62 -3.64 3.13 2.02
C ASP A 62 -4.82 3.58 1.14
N SER A 63 -5.31 2.72 0.24
CA SER A 63 -6.51 2.99 -0.56
C SER A 63 -7.75 3.16 0.32
N VAL A 64 -7.98 2.28 1.30
CA VAL A 64 -9.11 2.42 2.24
C VAL A 64 -8.98 3.70 3.06
N ARG A 65 -7.79 4.05 3.54
CA ARG A 65 -7.56 5.31 4.26
C ARG A 65 -7.79 6.53 3.37
N SER A 66 -7.32 6.49 2.13
CA SER A 66 -7.53 7.57 1.16
C SER A 66 -9.01 7.75 0.83
N THR A 67 -9.77 6.66 0.66
CA THR A 67 -11.21 6.71 0.45
C THR A 67 -11.94 7.23 1.69
N ALA A 68 -11.54 6.83 2.90
CA ALA A 68 -12.12 7.35 4.14
C ALA A 68 -11.86 8.86 4.29
N ILE A 69 -10.64 9.34 4.01
CA ILE A 69 -10.32 10.77 4.03
C ILE A 69 -11.11 11.52 2.95
N THR A 70 -11.27 10.93 1.77
CA THR A 70 -12.06 11.53 0.67
C THR A 70 -13.55 11.56 0.99
N GLY A 71 -14.09 10.54 1.67
CA GLY A 71 -15.47 10.53 2.16
C GLY A 71 -15.73 11.53 3.29
N HIS A 72 -14.69 11.98 3.99
CA HIS A 72 -14.73 13.07 4.97
C HIS A 72 -14.42 14.45 4.37
N VAL A 73 -14.37 14.59 3.04
CA VAL A 73 -14.37 15.90 2.39
C VAL A 73 -15.75 16.52 2.61
N TRP A 74 -15.82 17.37 3.64
CA TRP A 74 -16.75 18.48 3.83
C TRP A 74 -17.98 18.45 2.91
N ARG A 75 -19.08 17.86 3.37
CA ARG A 75 -20.37 18.44 3.05
C ARG A 75 -20.34 19.84 3.67
N ALA A 76 -20.03 20.85 2.86
CA ALA A 76 -20.34 22.23 3.23
C ALA A 76 -21.79 22.24 3.72
N PRO A 77 -22.10 22.77 4.91
CA PRO A 77 -23.49 23.00 5.26
C PRO A 77 -24.09 23.83 4.13
N ALA A 78 -25.23 23.37 3.60
CA ALA A 78 -25.98 24.14 2.62
C ALA A 78 -26.12 25.58 3.15
N PRO A 79 -25.92 26.63 2.33
CA PRO A 79 -26.02 27.99 2.81
C PRO A 79 -27.38 28.17 3.50
N ALA A 80 -27.33 28.57 4.77
CA ALA A 80 -28.51 28.94 5.55
C ALA A 80 -29.09 30.22 4.95
N GLY A 81 -29.95 30.05 3.95
CA GLY A 81 -30.57 31.16 3.21
C GLY A 81 -31.62 30.73 2.18
N ALA A 82 -32.06 29.46 2.17
CA ALA A 82 -33.23 29.03 1.41
C ALA A 82 -34.47 29.08 2.31
N GLY A 83 -34.77 30.27 2.80
CA GLY A 83 -35.95 30.59 3.60
C GLY A 83 -36.17 32.09 3.56
N ASP A 84 -37.37 32.47 3.14
CA ASP A 84 -37.95 33.81 3.21
C ASP A 84 -37.57 34.81 2.11
N ARG A 85 -38.31 34.74 1.00
CA ARG A 85 -38.92 35.96 0.47
C ARG A 85 -40.42 35.76 0.25
N ALA A 86 -41.17 36.41 1.12
CA ALA A 86 -42.60 36.63 1.04
C ALA A 86 -43.01 37.44 -0.21
N GLY A 87 -44.25 37.22 -0.65
CA GLY A 87 -45.12 38.23 -1.26
C GLY A 87 -44.83 38.63 -2.70
N LEU A 88 -45.60 38.08 -3.64
CA LEU A 88 -46.56 38.77 -4.51
C LEU A 88 -47.24 37.77 -5.44
#